data_AF-A0A7Y6A772-F1
#
_entry.id   AF-A0A7Y6A772-F1
#
_cell.length_a   1.000
_cell.length_b   1.000
_cell.length_c   1.000
_cell.angle_alpha   90.00
_cell.angle_beta   90.00
_cell.angle_gamma   90.00
#
_symmetry.space_group_name_H-M   'P 1'
#
loop_
_entity.id
_entity.type
_entity.pdbx_description
1 polymer ?
#
loop_
_entity_poly.entity_id
_entity_poly.type
_entity_poly.pdbx_seq_one_letter_code
_entity_poly.pdbx_strand_id
1 'polypeptide(L)' 'YRLMSEDEKGRLIDALSGFIAQVSRDDIVERALANFRAADADYGDRLEAAVKALRNG' A
#
# COMPACT_ATOMS: atom_id res chain seq x y z
N TYR A 1 1.78 6.54 10.23
CA TYR A 1 2.04 5.12 10.48
C TYR A 1 2.51 4.85 11.90
N ARG A 2 3.69 5.33 12.33
CA ARG A 2 4.26 5.02 13.66
C ARG A 2 3.45 5.46 14.89
N LEU A 3 2.57 6.45 14.75
CA LEU A 3 1.71 6.94 15.84
C LEU A 3 0.25 6.49 15.70
N MET A 4 -0.08 5.70 14.68
CA MET A 4 -1.43 5.20 14.43
C MET A 4 -1.61 3.87 15.15
N SER A 5 -2.82 3.61 15.63
CA SER A 5 -3.23 2.27 16.11
C SER A 5 -3.24 1.26 14.96
N GLU A 6 -3.20 -0.03 15.29
CA GLU A 6 -3.25 -1.09 14.26
C GLU A 6 -4.54 -1.07 13.43
N ASP A 7 -5.67 -0.74 14.04
CA ASP A 7 -6.95 -0.60 13.34
C ASP A 7 -6.93 0.57 12.35
N GLU A 8 -6.34 1.70 12.74
CA GLU A 8 -6.19 2.85 11.85
C GLU A 8 -5.22 2.55 10.70
N LYS A 9 -4.14 1.81 10.97
CA LYS A 9 -3.24 1.33 9.92
C LYS A 9 -3.97 0.40 8.95
N GLY A 10 -4.79 -0.52 9.46
CA GLY A 10 -5.60 -1.42 8.64
C GLY A 10 -6.51 -0.66 7.68
N ARG A 11 -7.34 0.25 8.22
CA ARG A 11 -8.23 1.09 7.40
C ARG A 11 -7.50 1.91 6.35
N LEU A 12 -6.32 2.44 6.69
CA LEU A 12 -5.49 3.21 5.75
C LEU A 12 -4.96 2.32 4.61
N ILE A 13 -4.48 1.12 4.93
CA ILE A 13 -3.99 0.17 3.94
C ILE A 13 -5.12 -0.22 2.98
N ASP A 14 -6.28 -0.61 3.52
CA ASP A 14 -7.43 -1.05 2.71
C ASP A 14 -7.89 0.04 1.72
N ALA A 15 -7.97 1.29 2.21
CA ALA A 15 -8.34 2.43 1.38
C ALA A 15 -7.31 2.66 0.26
N LEU A 16 -6.02 2.71 0.59
CA LEU A 16 -4.97 3.00 -0.39
C LEU A 16 -4.77 1.88 -1.40
N SER A 17 -4.83 0.62 -0.96
CA SER A 17 -4.67 -0.52 -1.86
C SER A 17 -5.80 -0.58 -2.88
N GLY A 18 -7.02 -0.22 -2.49
CA GLY A 18 -8.17 -0.12 -3.39
C GLY A 18 -7.95 0.86 -4.54
N PHE A 19 -7.36 2.03 -4.27
CA PHE A 19 -7.04 3.01 -5.31
C PHE A 19 -5.82 2.62 -6.15
N ILE A 20 -4.76 2.12 -5.52
CA ILE A 20 -3.50 1.78 -6.20
C ILE A 20 -3.69 0.56 -7.11
N ALA A 21 -4.49 -0.43 -6.73
CA ALA A 21 -4.73 -1.63 -7.53
C ALA A 21 -5.39 -1.33 -8.88
N GLN A 22 -6.16 -0.23 -8.98
CA GLN A 22 -6.84 0.21 -10.20
C GLN A 22 -5.91 0.91 -11.21
N VAL A 23 -4.70 1.29 -10.80
CA VAL A 23 -3.73 1.91 -11.71
C VAL A 23 -3.25 0.85 -12.70
N SER A 24 -3.41 1.12 -14.01
CA SER A 24 -3.05 0.17 -15.07
C SER A 24 -1.56 0.12 -15.40
N ARG A 25 -0.80 1.14 -14.97
CA ARG A 25 0.64 1.27 -15.22
C ARG A 25 1.46 0.76 -14.06
N ASP A 26 2.17 -0.35 -14.28
CA ASP A 26 2.98 -1.01 -13.25
C ASP A 26 4.13 -0.13 -12.75
N ASP A 27 4.79 0.62 -13.63
CA ASP A 27 5.88 1.53 -13.26
C ASP A 27 5.43 2.66 -12.30
N ILE A 28 4.17 3.09 -12.41
CA ILE A 28 3.58 4.05 -11.49
C ILE A 28 3.29 3.40 -10.14
N VAL A 29 2.77 2.17 -10.13
CA VAL A 29 2.49 1.40 -8.90
C VAL A 29 3.78 1.15 -8.13
N GLU A 30 4.83 0.65 -8.80
CA GLU A 30 6.13 0.38 -8.19
C GLU A 30 6.75 1.63 -7.56
N ARG A 31 6.73 2.76 -8.28
CA ARG A 31 7.25 4.03 -7.77
C ARG A 31 6.47 4.52 -6.54
N ALA A 32 5.15 4.36 -6.53
CA ALA A 32 4.34 4.73 -5.38
C ALA A 32 4.68 3.88 -4.15
N LEU A 33 4.75 2.56 -4.31
CA LEU A 33 5.10 1.62 -3.24
C LEU A 33 6.51 1.89 -2.69
N ALA A 34 7.48 2.21 -3.55
CA ALA A 34 8.83 2.57 -3.14
C ALA A 34 8.87 3.80 -2.23
N ASN A 35 8.04 4.83 -2.50
CA ASN A 35 7.94 6.01 -1.64
C ASN A 35 7.37 5.67 -0.25
N PHE A 36 6.37 4.80 -0.19
CA PHE A 36 5.80 4.36 1.09
C PHE A 36 6.81 3.55 1.91
N ARG A 37 7.53 2.62 1.27
CA ARG A 37 8.60 1.84 1.91
C ARG A 37 9.75 2.74 2.41
N ALA A 38 10.11 3.77 1.66
CA ALA A 38 11.14 4.73 2.07
C ALA A 38 10.73 5.55 3.31
N ALA A 39 9.44 5.84 3.46
CA ALA A 39 8.92 6.55 4.64
C ALA A 39 8.86 5.64 5.89
N ASP A 40 8.47 4.38 5.68
CA ASP A 40 8.38 3.36 6.72
C ASP A 40 8.32 1.95 6.07
N ALA A 41 9.25 1.06 6.44
CA ALA A 41 9.38 -0.24 5.79
C ALA A 41 8.14 -1.13 5.96
N ASP A 42 7.61 -1.23 7.18
CA ASP A 42 6.40 -2.02 7.48
C ASP A 42 5.19 -1.48 6.74
N TYR A 43 5.08 -0.15 6.65
CA TYR A 43 4.02 0.49 5.90
C TYR A 43 4.06 0.12 4.41
N GLY A 44 5.23 0.24 3.78
CA GLY A 44 5.41 -0.12 2.38
C GLY A 44 5.12 -1.59 2.10
N ASP A 45 5.60 -2.47 2.98
CA ASP A 45 5.43 -3.93 2.83
C ASP A 45 3.95 -4.34 2.97
N ARG A 46 3.23 -3.80 3.95
CA ARG A 46 1.79 -4.05 4.11
C ARG A 46 0.98 -3.53 2.93
N LEU A 47 1.33 -2.35 2.41
CA LEU A 47 0.62 -1.78 1.27
C LEU A 47 0.88 -2.56 -0.01
N GLU A 48 2.13 -2.98 -0.25
CA GLU A 48 2.48 -3.82 -1.39
C GLU A 48 1.73 -5.16 -1.37
N ALA A 49 1.66 -5.82 -0.21
CA ALA A 49 0.93 -7.08 -0.06
C ALA A 49 -0.56 -6.91 -0.38
N ALA A 50 -1.20 -5.85 0.14
CA ALA A 50 -2.62 -5.57 -0.11
C ALA A 50 -2.90 -5.25 -1.59
N VAL A 51 -2.05 -4.46 -2.24
CA VAL A 51 -2.16 -4.16 -3.68
C VAL A 51 -2.02 -5.43 -4.53
N LYS A 52 -1.05 -6.30 -4.22
CA LYS A 52 -0.86 -7.57 -4.92
C LYS A 52 -2.06 -8.49 -4.76
N ALA A 53 -2.62 -8.58 -3.54
CA ALA A 53 -3.81 -9.40 -3.29
C ALA A 53 -5.01 -8.96 -4.15
N LEU A 54 -5.22 -7.65 -4.31
CA LEU A 54 -6.32 -7.10 -5.12
C LEU A 54 -6.11 -7.25 -6.64
N ARG A 55 -4.86 -7.23 -7.12
CA ARG A 55 -4.55 -7.37 -8.55
C ARG A 55 -4.50 -8.83 -9.02
N ASN A 56 -4.28 -9.77 -8.11
CA ASN A 56 -4.21 -11.20 -8.39
C ASN A 56 -5.54 -11.95 -8.10
N GLY A 57 -6.54 -11.24 -7.57
CA GLY A 57 -7.88 -11.77 -7.26
C GLY A 57 -8.89 -11.63 -8.39
#